data_AF-A0A167UHE3-F1
#
_entry.id   AF-A0A167UHE3-F1
#
_cell.length_a   1.000
_cell.length_b   1.000
_cell.length_c   1.000
_cell.angle_alpha   90.00
_cell.angle_beta   90.00
_cell.angle_gamma   90.00
#
_symmetry.space_group_name_H-M   'P 1'
#
loop_
_entity.id
_entity.type
_entity.pdbx_description
1 polymer ?
#
loop_
_entity_poly.entity_id
_entity_poly.type
_entity_poly.pdbx_seq_one_letter_code
_entity_poly.pdbx_strand_id
1 'polypeptide(L)'
;MSCRILPDFTKGLKTDPTGMLHLGKDGVFRSLSKDLEVIDAVALTWEQYKQVLEAVGSLSQYTGGPVDGTKLPQSEWYHPQPGVLLPKMDE
;
A
#
# COMPACT_ATOMS: atom_id res chain seq x y z
N MET A 1 -15.98 5.89 -15.42
CA MET A 1 -14.79 5.28 -14.80
C MET A 1 -14.27 6.27 -13.77
N SER A 2 -14.41 6.01 -12.45
CA SER A 2 -13.91 6.96 -11.46
C SER A 2 -12.39 6.81 -11.36
N CYS A 3 -11.64 7.66 -12.06
CA CYS A 3 -10.22 7.84 -11.75
C CYS A 3 -10.14 8.43 -10.35
N ARG A 4 -9.92 7.59 -9.33
CA ARG A 4 -9.64 8.06 -7.99
C ARG A 4 -8.25 8.69 -8.03
N ILE A 5 -8.19 10.00 -7.77
CA ILE A 5 -6.94 10.74 -7.78
C ILE A 5 -6.21 10.37 -6.50
N LEU A 6 -5.12 9.61 -6.63
CA LEU A 6 -4.25 9.33 -5.49
C LEU A 6 -3.37 10.56 -5.20
N PRO A 7 -2.99 10.79 -3.92
CA PRO A 7 -2.18 11.93 -3.53
C PRO A 7 -0.81 11.97 -4.22
N ASP A 8 -0.24 13.15 -4.42
CA ASP A 8 1.02 13.34 -5.17
C ASP A 8 2.20 12.50 -4.67
N PHE A 9 2.30 12.27 -3.35
CA PHE A 9 3.37 11.46 -2.76
C PHE A 9 3.31 9.97 -3.17
N THR A 10 2.21 9.51 -3.77
CA THR A 10 2.07 8.16 -4.33
C THR A 10 2.32 8.10 -5.83
N LYS A 11 2.40 9.25 -6.53
CA LYS A 11 2.58 9.31 -8.00
C LYS A 11 3.96 8.84 -8.47
N GLY A 12 4.93 8.73 -7.57
CA GLY A 12 6.28 8.25 -7.87
C GLY A 12 6.43 6.73 -7.89
N LEU A 13 5.41 5.97 -7.46
CA LEU A 13 5.47 4.52 -7.45
C LEU A 13 5.46 3.96 -8.87
N LYS A 14 6.39 3.06 -9.15
CA LYS A 14 6.32 2.23 -10.36
C LYS A 14 5.08 1.36 -10.28
N THR A 15 4.22 1.47 -11.28
CA THR A 15 3.02 0.65 -11.40
C THR A 15 3.14 -0.31 -12.57
N ASP A 16 2.82 -1.57 -12.34
CA ASP A 16 2.64 -2.52 -13.43
C ASP A 16 1.20 -2.41 -13.98
N PRO A 17 0.99 -2.34 -15.31
CA PRO A 17 -0.34 -2.21 -15.89
C PRO A 17 -1.24 -3.43 -15.64
N THR A 18 -0.66 -4.58 -15.32
CA THR A 18 -1.38 -5.82 -14.96
C THR A 18 -1.32 -6.12 -13.46
N GLY A 19 -0.70 -5.24 -12.68
CA GLY A 19 -0.53 -5.35 -11.25
C GLY A 19 -1.64 -4.67 -10.44
N MET A 20 -1.37 -4.46 -9.15
CA MET A 20 -2.30 -3.77 -8.25
C MET A 20 -1.56 -2.92 -7.22
N LEU A 21 -2.22 -1.86 -6.77
CA LEU A 21 -1.78 -1.07 -5.62
C LEU A 21 -2.39 -1.65 -4.34
N HIS A 22 -1.57 -1.88 -3.33
CA HIS A 22 -1.97 -2.43 -2.05
C HIS A 22 -1.58 -1.50 -0.91
N LEU A 23 -2.56 -1.03 -0.15
CA LEU A 23 -2.34 -0.29 1.08
C LEU A 23 -2.28 -1.25 2.26
N GLY A 24 -1.06 -1.52 2.76
CA GLY A 24 -0.85 -2.43 3.87
C GLY A 24 -1.22 -1.79 5.21
N LYS A 25 -1.76 -2.59 6.13
CA LYS A 25 -2.12 -2.16 7.51
C LYS A 25 -0.90 -1.77 8.36
N ASP A 26 0.30 -1.94 7.83
CA ASP A 26 1.58 -1.56 8.40
C ASP A 26 1.98 -0.11 8.04
N GLY A 27 1.17 0.59 7.23
CA GLY A 27 1.45 1.97 6.84
C GLY A 27 2.32 2.10 5.59
N VAL A 28 2.53 1.00 4.86
CA VAL A 28 3.30 0.99 3.60
C VAL A 28 2.37 0.79 2.43
N PHE A 29 2.49 1.68 1.44
CA PHE A 29 1.78 1.60 0.18
C PHE A 29 2.65 0.90 -0.86
N ARG A 30 2.20 -0.26 -1.33
CA ARG A 30 2.96 -1.16 -2.19
C ARG A 30 2.33 -1.22 -3.57
N SER A 31 3.17 -1.31 -4.57
CA SER A 31 2.80 -1.65 -5.93
C SER A 31 3.21 -3.09 -6.17
N LEU A 32 2.25 -3.93 -6.53
CA LEU A 32 2.43 -5.35 -6.79
C LEU A 32 2.37 -5.60 -8.29
N SER A 33 3.21 -6.50 -8.80
CA SER A 33 3.07 -7.08 -10.13
C SER A 33 1.87 -8.04 -10.20
N LYS A 34 1.60 -8.57 -11.39
CA LYS A 34 0.62 -9.64 -11.61
C LYS A 34 0.87 -10.87 -10.71
N ASP A 35 2.13 -11.18 -10.41
CA ASP A 35 2.55 -12.33 -9.59
C ASP A 35 2.57 -12.01 -8.08
N LEU A 36 1.90 -10.91 -7.68
CA LEU A 36 1.84 -10.40 -6.31
C LEU A 36 3.24 -10.11 -5.73
N GLU A 37 4.22 -9.78 -6.58
CA GLU A 37 5.55 -9.37 -6.15
C GLU A 37 5.61 -7.86 -5.96
N VAL A 38 6.23 -7.41 -4.88
CA VAL A 38 6.40 -5.98 -4.61
C VAL A 38 7.41 -5.42 -5.60
N ILE A 39 6.92 -4.67 -6.60
CA ILE A 39 7.76 -3.99 -7.59
C ILE A 39 8.26 -2.63 -7.08
N ASP A 40 7.46 -1.99 -6.22
CA ASP A 40 7.80 -0.72 -5.61
C ASP A 40 7.01 -0.53 -4.32
N ALA A 41 7.56 0.24 -3.40
CA ALA A 41 6.93 0.51 -2.12
C ALA A 41 7.33 1.87 -1.58
N VAL A 42 6.37 2.54 -0.95
CA VAL A 42 6.58 3.80 -0.24
C VAL A 42 6.00 3.68 1.16
N ALA A 43 6.82 3.95 2.16
CA ALA A 43 6.35 4.11 3.52
C ALA A 43 5.59 5.44 3.66
N LEU A 44 4.45 5.39 4.34
CA LEU A 44 3.63 6.56 4.60
C LEU A 44 3.64 6.87 6.10
N THR A 45 3.64 8.17 6.41
CA THR A 45 3.28 8.61 7.76
C THR A 45 1.78 8.39 7.98
N TRP A 46 1.34 8.43 9.24
CA TRP A 46 -0.08 8.30 9.57
C TRP A 46 -0.97 9.32 8.83
N GLU A 47 -0.50 10.55 8.69
CA GLU A 47 -1.23 11.61 7.98
C GLU A 47 -1.38 11.32 6.49
N GLN A 48 -0.32 10.82 5.84
CA GLN A 48 -0.35 10.42 4.44
C GLN A 48 -1.22 9.17 4.25
N TYR A 49 -1.12 8.20 5.15
CA TYR A 49 -1.92 6.98 5.13
C TYR A 49 -3.43 7.29 5.18
N LYS A 50 -3.84 8.22 6.05
CA LYS A 50 -5.23 8.71 6.09
C LYS A 50 -5.66 9.35 4.77
N GLN A 51 -4.82 10.17 4.15
CA GLN A 51 -5.14 10.80 2.87
C GLN A 51 -5.37 9.75 1.78
N VAL A 52 -4.56 8.68 1.75
CA VAL A 52 -4.79 7.56 0.82
C VAL A 52 -6.11 6.86 1.13
N LEU A 53 -6.37 6.53 2.40
CA LEU A 53 -7.64 5.91 2.82
C LEU A 53 -8.86 6.76 2.44
N GLU A 54 -8.77 8.07 2.60
CA GLU A 54 -9.82 9.02 2.22
C GLU A 54 -10.02 9.05 0.70
N ALA A 55 -8.93 9.13 -0.07
CA ALA A 55 -8.97 9.10 -1.54
C ALA A 55 -9.58 7.80 -2.11
N VAL A 56 -9.38 6.66 -1.43
CA VAL A 56 -9.99 5.38 -1.81
C VAL A 56 -11.33 5.10 -1.11
N GLY A 57 -11.88 6.04 -0.34
CA GLY A 57 -13.16 5.91 0.34
C GLY A 57 -13.20 4.79 1.40
N SER A 58 -12.05 4.40 1.94
CA SER A 58 -11.93 3.31 2.93
C SER A 58 -11.65 3.83 4.34
N LEU A 59 -11.50 5.14 4.54
CA LEU A 59 -11.23 5.73 5.85
C LEU A 59 -12.28 5.36 6.91
N SER A 60 -13.57 5.35 6.55
CA SER A 60 -14.67 4.99 7.45
C SER A 60 -14.71 3.50 7.82
N GLN A 61 -14.12 2.63 6.99
CA GLN A 61 -14.03 1.19 7.21
C GLN A 61 -12.72 0.78 7.88
N TYR A 62 -11.77 1.71 8.01
CA TYR A 62 -10.50 1.46 8.65
C TYR A 62 -10.69 1.41 10.17
N THR A 63 -10.57 0.21 10.73
CA THR A 63 -10.66 -0.03 12.18
C THR A 63 -9.28 -0.21 12.83
N GLY A 64 -8.20 -0.01 12.08
CA GLY A 64 -6.84 -0.10 12.61
C GLY A 64 -6.48 1.10 13.48
N GLY A 65 -5.43 0.96 14.29
CA GLY A 65 -4.84 2.09 15.02
C GLY A 65 -4.05 3.03 14.10
N PRO A 66 -3.47 4.11 14.64
CA PRO A 66 -2.50 4.91 13.90
C PRO A 66 -1.28 4.06 13.51
N VAL A 67 -0.90 4.13 12.24
CA VAL A 67 0.22 3.37 11.66
C VAL A 67 1.24 4.33 11.05
N ASP A 68 2.51 3.95 11.09
CA ASP A 68 3.61 4.77 10.59
C ASP A 68 4.66 3.88 9.91
N GLY A 69 4.51 3.73 8.58
CA GLY A 69 5.38 2.89 7.79
C GLY A 69 6.82 3.44 7.71
N THR A 70 7.03 4.72 8.00
CA THR A 70 8.35 5.36 7.92
C THR A 70 9.32 4.85 8.99
N LYS A 71 8.77 4.23 10.03
CA LYS A 71 9.54 3.58 11.10
C LYS A 71 9.94 2.15 10.78
N LEU A 72 9.38 1.56 9.73
CA LEU A 72 9.72 0.20 9.32
C LEU A 72 11.03 0.21 8.54
N PRO A 73 11.90 -0.80 8.75
CA PRO A 73 13.09 -0.93 7.94
C PRO A 73 12.71 -1.16 6.47
N GLN A 74 13.48 -0.60 5.55
CA GLN A 74 13.18 -0.66 4.11
C GLN A 74 13.06 -2.11 3.58
N SER A 75 13.73 -3.08 4.23
CA SER A 75 13.57 -4.51 3.89
C SER A 75 12.12 -4.98 4.06
N GLU A 76 11.40 -4.53 5.09
CA GLU A 76 9.99 -4.89 5.34
C GLU A 76 9.02 -4.23 4.34
N TRP A 77 9.47 -3.20 3.61
CA TRP A 77 8.65 -2.58 2.58
C TRP A 77 8.45 -3.55 1.42
N TYR A 78 9.48 -4.31 1.04
CA TYR A 78 9.46 -5.30 -0.04
C TYR A 78 9.18 -6.73 0.47
N HIS A 79 9.46 -7.00 1.74
CA HIS A 79 9.17 -8.27 2.41
C HIS A 79 8.20 -8.06 3.59
N PRO A 80 6.90 -7.83 3.29
CA PRO A 80 5.90 -7.63 4.33
C PRO A 80 5.75 -8.87 5.23
N GLN A 81 5.35 -8.64 6.47
CA GLN A 81 5.06 -9.72 7.40
C GLN A 81 3.93 -10.63 6.88
N PRO A 82 3.93 -11.93 7.23
CA PRO A 82 2.85 -12.84 6.89
C PRO A 82 1.48 -12.28 7.31
N GLY A 83 0.53 -12.22 6.38
CA GLY A 83 -0.82 -11.70 6.61
C GLY A 83 -1.03 -10.21 6.28
N VAL A 84 0.03 -9.46 5.93
CA VAL A 84 -0.10 -8.08 5.42
C VAL A 84 -0.48 -8.05 3.94
N LEU A 85 0.10 -8.96 3.15
CA LEU A 85 -0.34 -9.25 1.79
C LEU A 85 -1.32 -10.42 1.78
N LEU A 86 -2.20 -10.43 0.78
CA LEU A 86 -2.97 -11.64 0.46
C LEU A 86 -1.97 -12.79 0.22
N PRO A 87 -2.26 -14.01 0.72
CA PRO A 87 -1.42 -15.15 0.43
C PRO A 87 -1.32 -15.29 -1.09
N LYS A 88 -0.10 -15.49 -1.60
CA LYS A 88 0.05 -15.94 -2.98
C LYS A 88 -0.74 -17.24 -3.07
N MET A 89 -1.63 -17.33 -4.06
CA MET A 89 -2.22 -18.62 -4.40
C MET A 89 -1.07 -19.43 -5.00
N ASP A 90 -0.38 -20.20 -4.16
CA ASP A 90 0.49 -21.27 -4.63
C ASP A 90 -0.42 -22.24 -5.41
N GLU A 91 -0.11 -22.45 -6.69
CA GLU A 91 -0.79 -23.41 -7.59
C GLU A 91 -0.52 -24.86 -7.17
#